data_AF-A0AA97CR51-F1
#
_entry.id   AF-A0AA97CR51-F1
#
_cell.length_a   1.000
_cell.length_b   1.000
_cell.length_c   1.000
_cell.angle_alpha   90.00
_cell.angle_beta   90.00
_cell.angle_gamma   90.00
#
_symmetry.space_group_name_H-M   'P 1'
#
loop_
_entity.id
_entity.type
_entity.pdbx_description
1 polymer ?
#
loop_
_entity_poly.entity_id
_entity_poly.type
_entity_poly.pdbx_seq_one_letter_code
_entity_poly.pdbx_strand_id
1 'polypeptide(L)'
;MNLNNTVIPSVRNYKYFEKALNCRSEYILLPDADIGNLQSMIGKCHKAGKKVLVHLELLGGFKPDQSGITVLKNFYKVDGVISSNFTALRYAKKEGLDTIFRVLLVDSRSLEQASNMVKNNSVDVDAIELLPAEYACSCFDLLKRSFNQSNKPFIAGGFVKRKYIVDKIFYTGFNGITTSEHTLW
;
A
#
# COMPACT_ATOMS: atom_id res chain seq x y z
N MET A 1 11.03 1.97 1.01
CA MET A 1 10.00 2.30 2.02
C MET A 1 10.46 2.02 3.47
N ASN A 2 10.34 2.98 4.40
CA ASN A 2 10.54 2.76 5.85
C ASN A 2 9.20 2.89 6.60
N LEU A 3 8.74 1.82 7.26
CA LEU A 3 7.38 1.74 7.79
C LEU A 3 7.26 1.94 9.31
N ASN A 4 8.34 1.74 10.10
CA ASN A 4 8.43 2.08 11.53
C ASN A 4 7.14 1.88 12.38
N ASN A 5 6.41 0.79 12.18
CA ASN A 5 5.11 0.51 12.83
C ASN A 5 4.10 1.66 12.69
N THR A 6 3.86 2.11 11.45
CA THR A 6 2.96 3.23 11.14
C THR A 6 1.57 2.79 10.70
N VAL A 7 0.57 3.62 11.00
CA VAL A 7 -0.78 3.53 10.41
C VAL A 7 -0.85 4.49 9.23
N ILE A 8 -0.87 3.95 8.02
CA ILE A 8 -1.04 4.69 6.77
C ILE A 8 -2.53 5.04 6.59
N PRO A 9 -2.91 6.33 6.64
CA PRO A 9 -4.28 6.74 6.40
C PRO A 9 -4.68 6.45 4.95
N SER A 10 -5.76 5.68 4.76
CA SER A 10 -6.41 5.46 3.48
C SER A 10 -7.61 6.40 3.36
N VAL A 11 -7.42 7.53 2.67
CA VAL A 11 -8.39 8.62 2.66
C VAL A 11 -9.46 8.39 1.60
N ARG A 12 -10.53 7.68 1.97
CA ARG A 12 -11.72 7.50 1.11
C ARG A 12 -12.66 8.69 1.09
N ASN A 13 -12.71 9.45 2.20
CA ASN A 13 -13.60 10.60 2.32
C ASN A 13 -12.77 11.86 2.51
N TYR A 14 -12.91 12.78 1.55
CA TYR A 14 -12.17 14.04 1.52
C TYR A 14 -12.39 14.91 2.78
N LYS A 15 -13.51 14.75 3.50
CA LYS A 15 -13.75 15.46 4.77
C LYS A 15 -12.69 15.16 5.85
N TYR A 16 -11.99 14.03 5.74
CA TYR A 16 -10.92 13.64 6.66
C TYR A 16 -9.51 13.88 6.08
N PHE A 17 -9.40 14.51 4.90
CA PHE A 17 -8.11 14.73 4.26
C PHE A 17 -7.17 15.59 5.11
N GLU A 18 -7.67 16.71 5.65
CA GLU A 18 -6.90 17.56 6.58
C GLU A 18 -6.43 16.80 7.82
N LYS A 19 -7.26 15.87 8.33
CA LYS A 19 -6.84 15.00 9.45
C LYS A 19 -5.66 14.12 9.04
N ALA A 20 -5.72 13.49 7.88
CA ALA A 20 -4.65 12.64 7.37
C ALA A 20 -3.33 13.39 7.16
N LEU A 21 -3.38 14.66 6.72
CA LEU A 21 -2.19 15.52 6.57
C LEU A 21 -1.46 15.76 7.90
N ASN A 22 -2.17 15.71 9.02
CA ASN A 22 -1.61 15.94 10.35
C ASN A 22 -1.23 14.64 11.09
N CYS A 23 -1.49 13.46 10.51
CA CYS A 23 -1.17 12.18 11.14
C CYS A 23 0.35 11.94 11.23
N ARG A 24 0.78 11.03 12.09
CA ARG A 24 2.20 10.70 12.26
C ARG A 24 2.82 10.05 11.02
N SER A 25 2.03 9.30 10.25
CA SER A 25 2.51 8.58 9.08
C SER A 25 3.18 9.51 8.06
N GLU A 26 4.30 9.06 7.51
CA GLU A 26 4.96 9.70 6.37
C GLU A 26 4.14 9.52 5.08
N TYR A 27 3.45 8.39 4.94
CA TYR A 27 2.67 8.04 3.76
C TYR A 27 1.18 8.29 3.97
N ILE A 28 0.49 8.72 2.91
CA ILE A 28 -0.97 8.78 2.79
C ILE A 28 -1.38 7.97 1.55
N LEU A 29 -2.36 7.07 1.70
CA LEU A 29 -2.96 6.35 0.58
C LEU A 29 -4.21 7.09 0.09
N LEU A 30 -4.25 7.39 -1.20
CA LEU A 30 -5.40 7.96 -1.91
C LEU A 30 -6.07 6.85 -2.75
N PRO A 31 -6.99 6.06 -2.17
CA PRO A 31 -7.56 4.89 -2.85
C PRO A 31 -8.49 5.25 -4.02
N ASP A 32 -9.17 6.39 -3.94
CA ASP A 32 -10.25 6.78 -4.86
C ASP A 32 -9.92 8.10 -5.60
N ALA A 33 -8.63 8.34 -5.87
CA ALA A 33 -8.20 9.48 -6.68
C ALA A 33 -8.47 9.23 -8.18
N ASP A 34 -8.43 10.29 -8.97
CA ASP A 34 -8.48 10.24 -10.43
C ASP A 34 -7.50 11.24 -11.04
N ILE A 35 -7.20 11.11 -12.34
CA ILE A 35 -6.26 12.00 -13.03
C ILE A 35 -6.64 13.49 -12.96
N GLY A 36 -7.92 13.84 -12.77
CA GLY A 36 -8.39 15.21 -12.67
C GLY A 36 -8.10 15.85 -11.31
N ASN A 37 -8.15 15.07 -10.22
CA ASN A 37 -7.93 15.57 -8.86
C ASN A 37 -6.53 15.27 -8.30
N LEU A 38 -5.82 14.28 -8.85
CA LEU A 38 -4.60 13.72 -8.28
C LEU A 38 -3.51 14.77 -8.05
N GLN A 39 -3.24 15.63 -9.04
CA GLN A 39 -2.20 16.67 -8.95
C GLN A 39 -2.41 17.60 -7.75
N SER A 40 -3.66 18.03 -7.54
CA SER A 40 -4.01 18.95 -6.45
C SER A 40 -3.84 18.27 -5.08
N MET A 41 -4.29 17.02 -4.97
CA MET A 41 -4.16 16.25 -3.73
C MET A 41 -2.69 15.97 -3.38
N ILE A 42 -1.88 15.57 -4.36
CA ILE A 42 -0.44 15.37 -4.17
C ILE A 42 0.23 16.66 -3.70
N GLY A 43 -0.07 17.79 -4.34
CA GLY A 43 0.49 19.08 -3.95
C GLY A 43 0.19 19.45 -2.49
N LYS A 44 -1.00 19.11 -1.97
CA LYS A 44 -1.35 19.33 -0.55
C LYS A 44 -0.60 18.37 0.37
N CYS A 45 -0.51 17.08 0.02
CA CYS A 45 0.26 16.09 0.77
C CYS A 45 1.74 16.50 0.87
N HIS A 46 2.37 16.84 -0.25
CA HIS A 46 3.78 17.24 -0.30
C HIS A 46 4.04 18.52 0.51
N LYS A 47 3.14 19.52 0.45
CA LYS A 47 3.23 20.72 1.29
C LYS A 47 3.18 20.40 2.79
N ALA A 48 2.46 19.36 3.19
CA ALA A 48 2.42 18.86 4.56
C ALA A 48 3.57 17.88 4.89
N GLY A 49 4.54 17.70 3.99
CA GLY A 49 5.66 16.78 4.16
C GLY A 49 5.28 15.30 4.08
N LYS A 50 4.17 14.98 3.40
CA LYS A 50 3.64 13.60 3.25
C LYS A 50 3.94 13.03 1.88
N LYS A 51 4.32 11.76 1.83
CA LYS A 51 4.42 10.96 0.60
C LYS A 51 3.06 10.38 0.22
N VAL A 52 2.81 10.27 -1.08
CA VAL A 52 1.54 9.78 -1.61
C VAL A 52 1.68 8.39 -2.20
N LEU A 53 0.80 7.50 -1.75
CA LEU A 53 0.54 6.20 -2.34
C LEU A 53 -0.78 6.24 -3.12
N VAL A 54 -0.79 5.64 -4.31
CA VAL A 54 -2.01 5.46 -5.11
C VAL A 54 -2.24 3.98 -5.41
N HIS A 55 -3.50 3.58 -5.52
CA HIS A 55 -3.85 2.23 -5.96
C HIS A 55 -4.05 2.21 -7.47
N LEU A 56 -3.20 1.49 -8.20
CA LEU A 56 -3.18 1.57 -9.66
C LEU A 56 -4.50 1.14 -10.31
N GLU A 57 -5.12 0.09 -9.79
CA GLU A 57 -6.39 -0.43 -10.34
C GLU A 57 -7.62 0.41 -9.97
N LEU A 58 -7.50 1.34 -9.01
CA LEU A 58 -8.60 2.20 -8.57
C LEU A 58 -8.42 3.66 -9.01
N LEU A 59 -7.27 3.99 -9.60
CA LEU A 59 -6.99 5.35 -10.05
C LEU A 59 -7.82 5.68 -11.30
N GLY A 60 -8.79 6.57 -11.15
CA GLY A 60 -9.74 6.92 -12.22
C GLY A 60 -9.06 7.55 -13.43
N GLY A 61 -9.38 7.07 -14.64
CA GLY A 61 -8.81 7.57 -15.90
C GLY A 61 -7.35 7.17 -16.15
N PHE A 62 -6.79 6.29 -15.32
CA PHE A 62 -5.41 5.85 -15.42
C PHE A 62 -5.29 4.45 -16.03
N LYS A 63 -4.26 4.25 -16.87
CA LYS A 63 -3.88 2.94 -17.38
C LYS A 63 -2.51 2.54 -16.81
N PRO A 64 -2.38 1.38 -16.13
CA PRO A 64 -1.14 0.96 -15.49
C PRO A 64 -0.16 0.29 -16.48
N ASP A 65 0.10 0.94 -17.61
CA ASP A 65 1.18 0.57 -18.52
C ASP A 65 2.44 1.41 -18.28
N GLN A 66 3.53 1.11 -19.01
CA GLN A 66 4.81 1.78 -18.79
C GLN A 66 4.70 3.30 -18.91
N SER A 67 4.03 3.80 -19.96
CA SER A 67 3.80 5.23 -20.18
C SER A 67 2.98 5.86 -19.05
N GLY A 68 1.91 5.19 -18.60
CA GLY A 68 1.12 5.65 -17.47
C GLY A 68 1.96 5.79 -16.21
N ILE A 69 2.78 4.81 -15.89
CA ILE A 69 3.66 4.86 -14.72
C ILE A 69 4.70 5.99 -14.82
N THR A 70 5.31 6.19 -15.98
CA THR A 70 6.21 7.33 -16.24
C THR A 70 5.46 8.65 -16.02
N VAL A 71 4.19 8.75 -16.44
CA VAL A 71 3.36 9.94 -16.20
C VAL A 71 3.10 10.16 -14.71
N LEU A 72 2.77 9.11 -13.95
CA LEU A 72 2.58 9.23 -12.50
C LEU A 72 3.84 9.74 -11.79
N LYS A 73 5.01 9.20 -12.13
CA LYS A 73 6.26 9.62 -11.50
C LYS A 73 6.65 11.04 -11.92
N ASN A 74 6.69 11.31 -13.22
CA ASN A 74 7.35 12.50 -13.74
C ASN A 74 6.44 13.73 -13.79
N PHE A 75 5.14 13.56 -14.02
CA PHE A 75 4.20 14.67 -14.07
C PHE A 75 3.45 14.83 -12.75
N TYR A 76 2.80 13.76 -12.28
CA TYR A 76 2.02 13.82 -11.03
C TYR A 76 2.88 13.87 -9.77
N LYS A 77 4.13 13.42 -9.85
CA LYS A 77 5.05 13.32 -8.69
C LYS A 77 4.53 12.37 -7.61
N VAL A 78 3.89 11.27 -8.01
CA VAL A 78 3.54 10.17 -7.08
C VAL A 78 4.83 9.61 -6.45
N ASP A 79 4.76 9.24 -5.17
CA ASP A 79 5.89 8.69 -4.43
C ASP A 79 5.91 7.16 -4.44
N GLY A 80 4.73 6.53 -4.39
CA GLY A 80 4.61 5.08 -4.45
C GLY A 80 3.26 4.58 -4.93
N VAL A 81 3.21 3.28 -5.23
CA VAL A 81 2.05 2.63 -5.82
C VAL A 81 1.73 1.33 -5.09
N ILE A 82 0.43 1.03 -5.01
CA ILE A 82 -0.12 -0.23 -4.53
C ILE A 82 -0.78 -0.93 -5.71
N SER A 83 -0.46 -2.19 -5.93
CA SER A 83 -1.08 -2.98 -7.02
C SER A 83 -0.94 -4.47 -6.78
N SER A 84 -1.85 -5.24 -7.40
CA SER A 84 -1.76 -6.69 -7.54
C SER A 84 -1.10 -7.10 -8.88
N ASN A 85 -0.92 -6.15 -9.80
CA ASN A 85 -0.33 -6.37 -11.11
C ASN A 85 1.20 -6.21 -11.07
N PHE A 86 1.91 -7.34 -11.12
CA PHE A 86 3.37 -7.37 -11.13
C PHE A 86 4.01 -6.61 -12.29
N THR A 87 3.44 -6.67 -13.49
CA THR A 87 3.98 -5.94 -14.64
C THR A 87 3.97 -4.44 -14.38
N ALA A 88 2.89 -3.91 -13.80
CA ALA A 88 2.79 -2.51 -13.42
C ALA A 88 3.76 -2.16 -12.28
N LEU A 89 3.88 -3.00 -11.25
CA LEU A 89 4.87 -2.82 -10.19
C LEU A 89 6.30 -2.83 -10.72
N ARG A 90 6.61 -3.64 -11.74
CA ARG A 90 7.92 -3.66 -12.39
C ARG A 90 8.25 -2.34 -13.07
N TYR A 91 7.29 -1.77 -13.79
CA TYR A 91 7.44 -0.45 -14.38
C TYR A 91 7.65 0.61 -13.28
N ALA A 92 6.86 0.55 -12.22
CA ALA A 92 6.96 1.51 -11.11
C ALA A 92 8.30 1.46 -10.40
N LYS A 93 8.81 0.24 -10.15
CA LYS A 93 10.13 0.04 -9.54
C LYS A 93 11.25 0.63 -10.39
N LYS A 94 11.19 0.44 -11.72
CA LYS A 94 12.17 1.01 -12.66
C LYS A 94 12.17 2.53 -12.68
N GLU A 95 11.00 3.15 -12.49
CA GLU A 95 10.83 4.60 -12.40
C GLU A 95 11.16 5.16 -10.99
N GLY A 96 11.61 4.31 -10.05
CA GLY A 96 11.99 4.72 -8.70
C GLY A 96 10.79 5.12 -7.82
N LEU A 97 9.65 4.49 -8.02
CA LEU A 97 8.51 4.56 -7.09
C LEU A 97 8.66 3.50 -5.99
N ASP A 98 8.21 3.83 -4.78
CA ASP A 98 7.96 2.80 -3.75
C ASP A 98 6.86 1.86 -4.26
N THR A 99 7.07 0.55 -4.14
CA THR A 99 6.17 -0.48 -4.68
C THR A 99 5.60 -1.39 -3.60
N ILE A 100 4.27 -1.45 -3.50
CA ILE A 100 3.58 -2.31 -2.54
C ILE A 100 2.77 -3.35 -3.31
N PHE A 101 3.13 -4.61 -3.15
CA PHE A 101 2.38 -5.72 -3.72
C PHE A 101 1.19 -6.08 -2.83
N ARG A 102 -0.02 -5.91 -3.35
CA ARG A 102 -1.26 -6.23 -2.64
C ARG A 102 -1.67 -7.68 -2.88
N VAL A 103 -1.89 -8.41 -1.79
CA VAL A 103 -2.33 -9.80 -1.78
C VAL A 103 -3.65 -9.92 -1.04
N LEU A 104 -4.65 -10.48 -1.73
CA LEU A 104 -5.93 -10.87 -1.15
C LEU A 104 -5.84 -12.33 -0.70
N LEU A 105 -5.99 -12.58 0.59
CA LEU A 105 -5.98 -13.91 1.19
C LEU A 105 -7.37 -14.53 1.06
N VAL A 106 -7.66 -15.06 -0.12
CA VAL A 106 -8.95 -15.70 -0.42
C VAL A 106 -8.89 -17.20 -0.11
N ASP A 107 -7.85 -17.86 -0.58
CA ASP A 107 -7.62 -19.29 -0.42
C ASP A 107 -6.12 -19.63 -0.48
N SER A 108 -5.78 -20.91 -0.31
CA SER A 108 -4.39 -21.37 -0.38
C SER A 108 -3.73 -21.19 -1.74
N ARG A 109 -4.49 -21.29 -2.85
CA ARG A 109 -3.99 -21.14 -4.21
C ARG A 109 -3.58 -19.70 -4.50
N SER A 110 -4.38 -18.74 -4.05
CA SER A 110 -4.10 -17.31 -4.16
C SER A 110 -2.81 -16.93 -3.42
N LEU A 111 -2.61 -17.48 -2.21
CA LEU A 111 -1.38 -17.28 -1.45
C LEU A 111 -0.17 -17.92 -2.14
N GLU A 112 -0.30 -19.15 -2.64
CA GLU A 112 0.78 -19.84 -3.33
C GLU A 112 1.22 -19.06 -4.58
N GLN A 113 0.27 -18.64 -5.42
CA GLN A 113 0.53 -17.82 -6.60
C GLN A 113 1.24 -16.51 -6.24
N ALA A 114 0.71 -15.77 -5.25
CA ALA A 114 1.32 -14.54 -4.77
C ALA A 114 2.76 -14.76 -4.27
N SER A 115 2.99 -15.84 -3.52
CA SER A 115 4.30 -16.18 -3.00
C SER A 115 5.30 -16.56 -4.10
N ASN A 116 4.86 -17.32 -5.11
CA ASN A 116 5.70 -17.74 -6.22
C ASN A 116 6.10 -16.55 -7.11
N MET A 117 5.20 -15.59 -7.32
CA MET A 117 5.51 -14.37 -8.06
C MET A 117 6.59 -13.53 -7.37
N VAL A 118 6.59 -13.47 -6.03
CA VAL A 118 7.65 -12.81 -5.25
C VAL A 118 8.95 -13.61 -5.27
N LYS A 119 8.90 -14.93 -5.05
CA LYS A 119 10.10 -15.81 -5.00
C LYS A 119 10.87 -15.86 -6.29
N ASN A 120 10.17 -15.88 -7.43
CA ASN A 120 10.80 -15.98 -8.75
C ASN A 120 11.47 -14.67 -9.19
N ASN A 121 11.70 -13.70 -8.27
CA ASN A 121 12.41 -12.44 -8.46
C ASN A 121 12.02 -11.67 -9.72
N SER A 122 10.79 -11.86 -10.20
CA SER A 122 10.32 -11.22 -11.42
C SER A 122 10.10 -9.72 -11.21
N VAL A 123 9.86 -9.31 -9.94
CA VAL A 123 9.77 -7.92 -9.48
C VAL A 123 10.22 -7.83 -8.02
N ASP A 124 11.22 -6.99 -7.77
CA ASP A 124 11.63 -6.61 -6.42
C ASP A 124 10.70 -5.52 -5.87
N VAL A 125 9.76 -5.89 -5.00
CA VAL A 125 8.81 -4.96 -4.38
C VAL A 125 9.33 -4.43 -3.04
N ASP A 126 8.88 -3.26 -2.60
CA ASP A 126 9.34 -2.63 -1.35
C ASP A 126 8.58 -3.12 -0.12
N ALA A 127 7.31 -3.50 -0.28
CA ALA A 127 6.48 -4.04 0.79
C ALA A 127 5.39 -4.98 0.22
N ILE A 128 4.80 -5.79 1.11
CA ILE A 128 3.66 -6.66 0.77
C ILE A 128 2.48 -6.27 1.67
N GLU A 129 1.35 -5.91 1.07
CA GLU A 129 0.11 -5.63 1.77
C GLU A 129 -0.80 -6.87 1.76
N LEU A 130 -1.24 -7.30 2.94
CA LEU A 130 -2.03 -8.52 3.15
C LEU A 130 -3.43 -8.14 3.65
N LEU A 131 -4.46 -8.62 2.95
CA LEU A 131 -5.86 -8.38 3.28
C LEU A 131 -6.63 -9.72 3.35
N PRO A 132 -7.59 -9.88 4.28
CA PRO A 132 -7.94 -8.95 5.35
C PRO A 132 -6.99 -9.09 6.56
N ALA A 133 -6.80 -7.99 7.30
CA ALA A 133 -5.81 -7.88 8.37
C ALA A 133 -5.97 -8.93 9.48
N GLU A 134 -7.22 -9.19 9.91
CA GLU A 134 -7.46 -10.15 10.99
C GLU A 134 -7.07 -11.59 10.61
N TYR A 135 -7.41 -11.99 9.38
CA TYR A 135 -7.01 -13.29 8.86
C TYR A 135 -5.49 -13.34 8.69
N ALA A 136 -4.89 -12.29 8.14
CA ALA A 136 -3.44 -12.18 7.98
C ALA A 136 -2.70 -12.32 9.33
N CYS A 137 -3.26 -11.79 10.42
CA CYS A 137 -2.72 -12.00 11.76
C CYS A 137 -2.83 -13.46 12.21
N SER A 138 -3.95 -14.13 11.95
CA SER A 138 -4.19 -15.51 12.38
C SER A 138 -3.26 -16.53 11.72
N CYS A 139 -2.80 -16.25 10.49
CA CYS A 139 -1.93 -17.13 9.72
C CYS A 139 -0.54 -16.54 9.47
N PHE A 140 -0.09 -15.61 10.32
CA PHE A 140 1.15 -14.86 10.11
C PHE A 140 2.38 -15.75 9.90
N ASP A 141 2.52 -16.84 10.65
CA ASP A 141 3.64 -17.77 10.49
C ASP A 141 3.65 -18.44 9.11
N LEU A 142 2.47 -18.77 8.57
CA LEU A 142 2.32 -19.29 7.21
C LEU A 142 2.75 -18.22 6.19
N LEU A 143 2.28 -16.98 6.34
CA LEU A 143 2.62 -15.88 5.44
C LEU A 143 4.12 -15.58 5.46
N LYS A 144 4.72 -15.51 6.65
CA LYS A 144 6.16 -15.31 6.83
C LYS A 144 6.97 -16.42 6.15
N ARG A 145 6.55 -17.69 6.27
CA ARG A 145 7.18 -18.81 5.56
C ARG A 145 7.00 -18.71 4.05
N SER A 146 5.81 -18.37 3.59
CA SER A 146 5.49 -18.22 2.16
C SER A 146 6.33 -17.15 1.49
N PHE A 147 6.59 -16.02 2.15
CA PHE A 147 7.39 -14.91 1.62
C PHE A 147 8.82 -14.83 2.19
N ASN A 148 9.30 -15.87 2.89
CA ASN A 148 10.51 -15.82 3.73
C ASN A 148 11.78 -15.35 3.00
N GLN A 149 11.92 -15.70 1.72
CA GLN A 149 13.09 -15.31 0.92
C GLN A 149 13.14 -13.81 0.59
N SER A 150 12.04 -13.10 0.74
CA SER A 150 11.89 -11.72 0.26
C SER A 150 12.39 -10.67 1.27
N ASN A 151 12.45 -11.02 2.57
CA ASN A 151 12.73 -10.11 3.69
C ASN A 151 11.97 -8.77 3.59
N LYS A 152 10.77 -8.79 2.98
CA LYS A 152 9.98 -7.59 2.75
C LYS A 152 9.10 -7.29 3.97
N PRO A 153 8.96 -6.01 4.32
CA PRO A 153 8.05 -5.62 5.38
C PRO A 153 6.60 -5.91 4.97
N PHE A 154 5.80 -6.31 5.96
CA PHE A 154 4.38 -6.59 5.76
C PHE A 154 3.53 -5.43 6.24
N ILE A 155 2.51 -5.12 5.45
CA ILE A 155 1.44 -4.18 5.78
C ILE A 155 0.15 -4.98 5.91
N ALA A 156 -0.62 -4.77 6.98
CA ALA A 156 -1.93 -5.38 7.13
C ALA A 156 -3.02 -4.35 6.79
N GLY A 157 -4.01 -4.76 6.00
CA GLY A 157 -5.09 -3.87 5.56
C GLY A 157 -6.46 -4.54 5.60
N GLY A 158 -7.51 -3.73 5.55
CA GLY A 158 -8.90 -4.21 5.50
C GLY A 158 -9.48 -4.56 6.88
N PHE A 159 -10.72 -4.11 7.11
CA PHE A 159 -11.49 -4.32 8.34
C PHE A 159 -10.86 -3.84 9.66
N VAL A 160 -9.79 -3.05 9.62
CA VAL A 160 -9.17 -2.45 10.82
C VAL A 160 -10.01 -1.29 11.34
N LYS A 161 -10.93 -1.58 12.26
CA LYS A 161 -11.94 -0.64 12.78
C LYS A 161 -11.79 -0.27 14.25
N ARG A 162 -10.90 -0.92 15.00
CA ARG A 162 -10.77 -0.75 16.45
C ARG A 162 -9.32 -0.73 16.88
N LYS A 163 -9.01 0.01 17.94
CA LYS A 163 -7.64 0.16 18.47
C LYS A 163 -6.98 -1.17 18.84
N TYR A 164 -7.72 -2.11 19.45
CA TYR A 164 -7.15 -3.41 19.80
C TYR A 164 -6.70 -4.21 18.56
N ILE A 165 -7.31 -3.97 17.38
CA ILE A 165 -6.90 -4.63 16.14
C ILE A 165 -5.55 -4.06 15.67
N VAL A 166 -5.35 -2.74 15.79
CA VAL A 166 -4.06 -2.08 15.52
C VAL A 166 -2.95 -2.68 16.39
N ASP A 167 -3.22 -2.82 17.68
CA ASP A 167 -2.27 -3.39 18.64
C ASP A 167 -1.95 -4.85 18.34
N LYS A 168 -2.99 -5.65 18.02
CA LYS A 168 -2.83 -7.04 17.58
C LYS A 168 -1.92 -7.14 16.35
N ILE A 169 -2.16 -6.31 15.33
CA ILE A 169 -1.39 -6.34 14.08
C ILE A 169 0.09 -6.07 14.33
N PHE A 170 0.43 -5.02 15.08
CA PHE A 170 1.83 -4.71 15.38
C PHE A 170 2.46 -5.75 16.31
N TYR A 171 1.73 -6.27 17.30
CA TYR A 171 2.21 -7.35 18.17
C TYR A 171 2.53 -8.62 17.37
N THR A 172 1.72 -8.95 16.36
CA THR A 172 1.98 -10.09 15.46
C THR A 172 3.26 -9.94 14.64
N GLY A 173 3.71 -8.70 14.39
CA GLY A 173 4.98 -8.41 13.71
C GLY A 173 4.83 -7.77 12.33
N PHE A 174 3.66 -7.24 11.99
CA PHE A 174 3.51 -6.38 10.80
C PHE A 174 4.23 -5.05 11.01
N ASN A 175 4.71 -4.45 9.92
CA ASN A 175 5.47 -3.20 9.93
C ASN A 175 4.61 -1.97 9.64
N GLY A 176 3.44 -2.15 9.05
CA GLY A 176 2.51 -1.07 8.73
C GLY A 176 1.07 -1.53 8.70
N ILE A 177 0.16 -0.56 8.76
CA ILE A 177 -1.28 -0.79 8.65
C ILE A 177 -1.85 0.17 7.63
N THR A 178 -2.73 -0.29 6.74
CA THR A 178 -3.61 0.60 5.97
C THR A 178 -5.02 0.52 6.53
N THR A 179 -5.61 1.68 6.82
CA THR A 179 -7.01 1.73 7.25
C THR A 179 -7.69 3.00 6.78
N SER A 180 -8.98 2.90 6.46
CA SER A 180 -9.85 4.05 6.21
C SER A 180 -10.53 4.56 7.47
N GLU A 181 -10.27 3.95 8.63
CA GLU A 181 -10.83 4.37 9.90
C GLU A 181 -10.06 5.55 10.49
N HIS A 182 -10.57 6.75 10.22
CA HIS A 182 -9.98 8.01 10.62
C HIS A 182 -9.73 8.19 12.12
N THR A 183 -10.37 7.43 13.00
CA THR A 183 -10.10 7.46 14.45
C THR A 183 -8.84 6.69 14.85
N LEU A 184 -8.22 5.94 13.92
CA LEU A 184 -7.05 5.10 14.15
C LEU A 184 -5.75 5.65 13.53
N TRP A 185 -5.84 6.75 12.76
CA TRP A 185 -4.69 7.39 12.11
C TRP A 185 -3.89 8.29 13.04
#